data_AF-A0A286H2N3-F1
#
_entry.id   AF-A0A286H2N3-F1
#
_cell.length_a   1.000
_cell.length_b   1.000
_cell.length_c   1.000
_cell.angle_alpha   90.00
_cell.angle_beta   90.00
_cell.angle_gamma   90.00
#
_symmetry.space_group_name_H-M   'P 1'
#
loop_
_entity.id
_entity.type
_entity.pdbx_description
1 polymer ?
#
loop_
_entity_poly.entity_id
_entity_poly.type
_entity_poly.pdbx_seq_one_letter_code
_entity_poly.pdbx_strand_id
1 'polypeptide(L)'
;MPGTPTAHHALNLFSLTMESRHGCDWKDKVAPHTVALLADEIVLGFGAEPLTPTSTQSGGSVPTVWRFPDGSTCRTGFFGLKMEEALRKTA
;
A
#
# COMPACT_ATOMS: atom_id res chain seq x y z
N MET A 1 14.58 -20.20 3.19
CA MET A 1 13.88 -19.46 4.26
C MET A 1 12.72 -18.72 3.62
N PRO A 2 11.48 -18.78 4.12
CA PRO A 2 10.47 -17.84 3.65
C PRO A 2 10.90 -16.45 4.16
N GLY A 3 11.37 -15.60 3.25
CA GLY A 3 11.71 -14.21 3.57
C GLY A 3 10.44 -13.45 3.96
N THR A 4 10.60 -12.38 4.74
CA THR A 4 9.52 -11.44 5.02
C THR A 4 8.97 -10.90 3.69
N PRO A 5 7.65 -10.97 3.43
CA PRO A 5 7.09 -10.47 2.18
C PRO A 5 7.37 -8.97 1.96
N THR A 6 7.62 -8.57 0.73
CA THR A 6 7.82 -7.17 0.33
C THR A 6 6.65 -6.28 0.75
N ALA A 7 5.42 -6.82 0.73
CA ALA A 7 4.24 -6.13 1.26
C ALA A 7 4.36 -5.70 2.74
N HIS A 8 5.05 -6.48 3.59
CA HIS A 8 5.32 -6.07 4.98
C HIS A 8 6.32 -4.92 5.05
N HIS A 9 7.36 -4.95 4.22
CA HIS A 9 8.33 -3.87 4.15
C HIS A 9 7.68 -2.56 3.67
N ALA A 10 6.81 -2.64 2.67
CA ALA A 10 6.04 -1.50 2.18
C ALA A 10 5.09 -0.94 3.26
N LEU A 11 4.36 -1.81 3.98
CA LEU A 11 3.47 -1.38 5.07
C LEU A 11 4.23 -0.71 6.21
N ASN A 12 5.38 -1.26 6.60
CA ASN A 12 6.21 -0.69 7.65
C ASN A 12 6.74 0.67 7.25
N LEU A 13 7.23 0.82 6.02
CA LEU A 13 7.70 2.11 5.52
C LEU A 13 6.58 3.15 5.48
N PHE A 14 5.39 2.76 5.01
CA PHE A 14 4.22 3.63 4.98
C PHE A 14 3.85 4.13 6.39
N SER A 15 3.73 3.21 7.34
CA SER A 15 3.36 3.54 8.72
C SER A 15 4.39 4.47 9.37
N LEU A 16 5.68 4.13 9.25
CA LEU A 16 6.78 4.96 9.75
C LEU A 16 6.80 6.34 9.10
N THR A 17 6.54 6.44 7.80
CA THR A 17 6.53 7.72 7.09
C THR A 17 5.38 8.61 7.56
N MET A 18 4.17 8.05 7.70
CA MET A 18 3.01 8.79 8.18
C MET A 18 3.20 9.25 9.63
N GLU A 19 3.65 8.36 10.50
CA GLU A 19 3.88 8.67 11.91
C GLU A 19 5.01 9.70 12.10
N SER A 20 6.09 9.61 11.32
CA SER A 20 7.20 10.57 11.40
C SER A 20 6.82 11.97 10.91
N ARG A 21 5.95 12.07 9.88
CA ARG A 21 5.55 13.37 9.29
C ARG A 21 4.38 14.03 9.99
N HIS A 22 3.43 13.24 10.49
CA HIS A 22 2.12 13.72 10.92
C HIS A 22 1.73 13.30 12.35
N GLY A 23 2.55 12.48 13.03
CA GLY A 23 2.25 11.93 14.34
C GLY A 23 1.40 10.66 14.28
N CYS A 24 1.15 10.02 15.43
CA CYS A 24 0.39 8.78 15.52
C CYS A 24 -1.11 8.93 15.20
N ASP A 25 -1.64 10.14 15.27
CA ASP A 25 -3.03 10.50 14.96
C ASP A 25 -3.21 11.05 13.54
N TRP A 26 -2.27 10.72 12.64
CA TRP A 26 -2.28 11.17 11.24
C TRP A 26 -3.57 10.83 10.50
N LYS A 27 -4.28 9.76 10.89
CA LYS A 27 -5.53 9.33 10.25
C LYS A 27 -6.63 10.37 10.34
N ASP A 28 -6.63 11.18 11.39
CA ASP A 28 -7.64 12.21 11.64
C ASP A 28 -7.20 13.59 11.12
N LYS A 29 -5.91 13.76 10.82
CA LYS A 29 -5.29 15.04 10.44
C LYS A 29 -5.00 15.17 8.95
N VAL A 30 -4.68 14.06 8.29
CA VAL A 30 -4.21 14.06 6.91
C VAL A 30 -5.38 13.79 5.98
N ALA A 31 -5.51 14.62 4.94
CA ALA A 31 -6.53 14.43 3.92
C ALA A 31 -6.42 13.01 3.30
N PRO A 32 -7.52 12.25 3.17
CA PRO A 32 -7.47 10.86 2.71
C PRO A 32 -6.78 10.68 1.34
N HIS A 33 -6.87 11.69 0.47
CA HIS A 33 -6.20 11.69 -0.82
C HIS A 33 -4.67 11.69 -0.68
N THR A 34 -4.11 12.49 0.23
CA THR A 34 -2.66 12.52 0.52
C THR A 34 -2.18 11.17 1.06
N VAL A 35 -3.00 10.53 1.90
CA VAL A 35 -2.71 9.20 2.43
C VAL A 35 -2.60 8.17 1.30
N ALA A 36 -3.56 8.19 0.37
CA ALA A 36 -3.58 7.28 -0.77
C ALA A 36 -2.40 7.52 -1.72
N LEU A 37 -2.07 8.78 -2.02
CA LEU A 37 -0.93 9.13 -2.87
C LEU A 37 0.39 8.59 -2.29
N LEU A 38 0.63 8.78 -0.99
CA LEU A 38 1.84 8.24 -0.35
C LEU A 38 1.86 6.71 -0.39
N ALA A 39 0.71 6.06 -0.18
CA ALA A 39 0.62 4.61 -0.27
C ALA A 39 0.99 4.12 -1.68
N ASP A 40 0.49 4.79 -2.73
CA ASP A 40 0.81 4.50 -4.13
C ASP A 40 2.30 4.74 -4.44
N GLU A 41 2.88 5.84 -3.99
CA GLU A 41 4.31 6.13 -4.15
C GLU A 41 5.20 5.04 -3.54
N ILE A 42 4.83 4.55 -2.35
CA ILE A 42 5.59 3.50 -1.68
C ILE A 42 5.52 2.19 -2.45
N VAL A 43 4.32 1.73 -2.84
CA VAL A 43 4.21 0.45 -3.55
C VAL A 43 4.92 0.49 -4.91
N LEU A 44 4.86 1.64 -5.61
CA LEU A 44 5.61 1.87 -6.84
C LEU A 44 7.13 1.86 -6.60
N GLY A 45 7.61 2.45 -5.51
CA GLY A 45 9.02 2.43 -5.11
C GLY A 45 9.56 1.02 -4.81
N PHE A 46 8.69 0.10 -4.40
CA PHE A 46 8.99 -1.33 -4.23
C PHE A 46 8.80 -2.15 -5.51
N GLY A 47 8.48 -1.52 -6.65
CA GLY A 47 8.32 -2.18 -7.94
C GLY A 47 7.03 -2.98 -8.08
N ALA A 48 5.95 -2.58 -7.39
CA ALA A 48 4.67 -3.27 -7.48
C ALA A 48 3.92 -2.92 -8.79
N GLU A 49 3.20 -3.90 -9.31
CA GLU A 49 2.33 -3.75 -10.49
C GLU A 49 0.85 -3.83 -10.10
N PRO A 50 -0.04 -3.02 -10.69
CA PRO A 50 -1.46 -3.06 -10.37
C PRO A 50 -2.13 -4.33 -10.93
N LEU A 51 -2.85 -5.07 -10.08
CA LEU A 51 -3.62 -6.26 -10.46
C LEU A 51 -5.05 -5.95 -10.91
N THR A 52 -5.63 -4.85 -10.44
CA THR A 52 -7.00 -4.43 -10.79
C THR A 52 -6.96 -3.22 -11.73
N PRO A 53 -7.58 -3.30 -12.93
CA PRO A 53 -7.63 -2.20 -13.88
C PRO A 53 -8.77 -1.25 -13.50
N THR A 54 -8.64 -0.59 -12.36
CA THR A 54 -9.48 0.57 -12.05
C THR A 54 -8.56 1.71 -11.73
N SER A 55 -8.25 2.46 -12.79
CA SER A 55 -7.54 3.73 -12.84
C SER A 55 -7.02 4.23 -11.48
N THR A 56 -5.71 4.22 -11.29
CA THR A 56 -4.90 5.36 -11.73
C THR A 56 -3.40 5.09 -11.61
N GLN A 57 -2.65 5.65 -12.55
CA GLN A 57 -1.19 5.80 -12.49
C GLN A 57 -0.76 7.00 -11.61
N SER A 58 -1.62 7.53 -10.72
CA SER A 58 -1.33 8.62 -9.73
C SER A 58 -2.58 9.30 -9.09
N GLY A 59 -3.75 8.66 -8.99
CA GLY A 59 -5.01 9.33 -8.64
C GLY A 59 -5.68 8.71 -7.42
N GLY A 60 -4.99 8.79 -6.27
CA GLY A 60 -5.26 8.10 -5.00
C GLY A 60 -6.66 8.27 -4.42
N SER A 61 -7.68 7.70 -5.06
CA SER A 61 -9.06 7.67 -4.60
C SER A 61 -9.71 6.30 -4.76
N VAL A 62 -9.32 5.54 -5.77
CA VAL A 62 -9.83 4.19 -6.01
C VAL A 62 -8.93 3.17 -5.32
N PRO A 63 -9.47 2.28 -4.47
CA PRO A 63 -8.67 1.25 -3.86
C PRO A 63 -8.05 0.32 -4.91
N THR A 64 -6.72 0.24 -4.95
CA THR A 64 -5.98 -0.51 -5.97
C THR A 64 -5.22 -1.67 -5.33
N VAL A 65 -5.33 -2.87 -5.91
CA VAL A 65 -4.54 -4.03 -5.48
C VAL A 65 -3.26 -4.08 -6.30
N TRP A 66 -2.13 -4.23 -5.61
CA TRP A 66 -0.79 -4.27 -6.19
C TRP A 66 -0.12 -5.62 -5.91
N ARG A 67 0.67 -6.09 -6.86
CA ARG A 67 1.53 -7.28 -6.75
C ARG A 67 2.99 -6.87 -6.78
N PHE A 68 3.73 -7.27 -5.77
CA PHE A 68 5.17 -7.07 -5.70
C PHE A 68 5.94 -8.17 -6.45
N PRO A 69 7.23 -7.96 -6.77
CA PRO A 69 8.06 -8.95 -7.45
C PRO A 69 8.20 -10.29 -6.73
N ASP A 70 8.05 -10.30 -5.40
CA ASP A 70 8.07 -11.51 -4.56
C ASP A 70 6.73 -12.26 -4.54
N GLY A 71 5.73 -11.79 -5.30
CA GLY A 71 4.38 -12.36 -5.38
C GLY A 71 3.45 -11.95 -4.23
N SER A 72 3.94 -11.18 -3.26
CA SER A 72 3.10 -10.62 -2.20
C SER A 72 2.18 -9.53 -2.74
N THR A 73 1.06 -9.29 -2.05
CA THR A 73 0.04 -8.34 -2.50
C THR A 73 -0.36 -7.38 -1.40
N CYS A 74 -0.68 -6.16 -1.79
CA CYS A 74 -1.25 -5.16 -0.90
C CYS A 74 -2.33 -4.36 -1.61
N ARG A 75 -3.07 -3.59 -0.83
CA ARG A 75 -4.11 -2.70 -1.30
C ARG A 75 -3.83 -1.29 -0.81
N THR A 76 -3.84 -0.34 -1.73
CA THR A 76 -3.77 1.09 -1.42
C THR A 76 -5.15 1.73 -1.52
N GLY A 77 -5.33 2.90 -0.92
CA GLY A 77 -6.55 3.71 -1.01
C GLY A 77 -6.56 4.82 0.03
N PHE A 78 -7.72 5.46 0.25
CA PHE A 78 -7.90 6.52 1.25
C PHE A 78 -7.55 6.10 2.69
N PHE A 79 -7.55 4.81 2.97
CA PHE A 79 -7.11 4.24 4.25
C PHE A 79 -5.60 4.03 4.34
N GLY A 80 -4.84 4.38 3.30
CA GLY A 80 -3.41 4.12 3.16
C GLY A 80 -3.12 2.76 2.56
N LEU A 81 -2.15 2.08 3.13
CA LEU A 81 -1.68 0.76 2.68
C LEU A 81 -2.19 -0.33 3.64
N LYS A 82 -2.77 -1.40 3.09
CA LYS A 82 -3.12 -2.62 3.82
C LYS A 82 -2.55 -3.83 3.10
N MET A 83 -2.07 -4.82 3.84
CA MET A 83 -1.70 -6.11 3.25
C MET A 83 -2.98 -6.91 2.97
N GLU A 84 -3.02 -7.56 1.81
CA GLU A 84 -4.08 -8.53 1.51
C GLU A 84 -3.58 -9.91 1.94
N GLU A 85 -4.12 -10.45 3.03
CA GLU A 85 -3.76 -11.79 3.54
C GLU A 85 -4.28 -12.94 2.65
N ALA A 86 -5.11 -12.65 1.64
CA ALA A 86 -5.99 -13.63 1.01
C ALA A 86 -5.80 -13.81 -0.51
N LEU A 87 -4.57 -14.08 -0.95
CA LEU A 87 -4.35 -14.92 -2.15
C LEU A 87 -3.55 -16.20 -1.83
N ARG A 88 -3.46 -16.55 -0.54
CA ARG A 88 -3.05 -17.90 -0.12
C ARG A 88 -4.28 -18.82 -0.15
N LYS A 89 -4.42 -19.54 -1.26
CA LYS A 89 -5.20 -20.79 -1.43
C LYS A 89 -6.74 -20.66 -1.49
N THR A 90 -7.25 -20.54 -2.70
CA THR A 90 -8.17 -21.55 -3.24
C THR A 90 -7.40 -22.16 -4.42
N ALA A 91 -6.74 -23.30 -4.15
CA ALA A 91 -7.19 -24.64 -4.53
C ALA A 91 -6.96 -24.89 -6.03
#